data_AF-A0A1V5J0J7-F1
#
_entry.id   AF-A0A1V5J0J7-F1
#
_cell.length_a   1.000
_cell.length_b   1.000
_cell.length_c   1.000
_cell.angle_alpha   90.00
_cell.angle_beta   90.00
_cell.angle_gamma   90.00
#
_symmetry.space_group_name_H-M   'P 1'
#
loop_
_entity.id
_entity.type
_entity.pdbx_description
1 polymer ?
#
loop_
_entity_poly.entity_id
_entity_poly.type
_entity_poly.pdbx_seq_one_letter_code
_entity_poly.pdbx_strand_id
1 'polypeptide(L)'
;MESFSSWVAGSGQAILPLIGACVVLLAWALARRGSMRQYVGRITLDTALAATGLVACALTYGFPSMSFAGVDAELVPRVWAGLLVALAIVRLVRVFARKDSPDPEAGRLDKVLLLMALLVLKIIGITWVGYFVSAGLFVFVCGFLLGYRDLPRLALVAGGWVAFSYFVFYRLLSVPLPTGILLAAVLRR
;
A
#
# COMPACT_ATOMS: atom_id res chain seq x y z
N MET A 1 20.12 -8.41 -19.41
CA MET A 1 19.16 -7.51 -18.71
C MET A 1 18.38 -6.62 -19.68
N GLU A 2 19.00 -6.06 -20.72
CA GLU A 2 18.30 -5.17 -21.67
C GLU A 2 17.06 -5.77 -22.35
N SER A 3 17.09 -7.06 -22.69
CA SER A 3 15.93 -7.76 -23.27
C SER A 3 14.75 -7.90 -22.29
N PHE A 4 15.01 -8.01 -20.98
CA PHE A 4 13.95 -8.09 -19.99
C PHE A 4 13.36 -6.70 -19.73
N SER A 5 14.21 -5.68 -19.55
CA SER A 5 13.77 -4.30 -19.33
C SER A 5 12.94 -3.76 -20.50
N SER A 6 13.33 -4.01 -21.74
CA SER A 6 12.57 -3.60 -22.93
C SER A 6 11.22 -4.31 -23.04
N TRP A 7 11.17 -5.60 -22.71
CA TRP A 7 9.93 -6.36 -22.67
C TRP A 7 8.99 -5.85 -21.56
N VAL A 8 9.52 -5.59 -20.35
CA VAL A 8 8.76 -5.05 -19.23
C VAL A 8 8.19 -3.68 -19.57
N ALA A 9 8.97 -2.82 -20.23
CA ALA A 9 8.52 -1.50 -20.67
C ALA A 9 7.42 -1.56 -21.76
N GLY A 10 7.36 -2.66 -22.53
CA GLY A 10 6.31 -2.93 -23.51
C GLY A 10 5.22 -3.83 -22.97
N SER A 11 5.07 -5.02 -23.57
CA SER A 11 3.99 -5.97 -23.27
C SER A 11 3.97 -6.47 -21.81
N GLY A 12 5.12 -6.44 -21.12
CA GLY A 12 5.22 -6.86 -19.72
C GLY A 12 4.35 -6.03 -18.77
N GLN A 13 4.05 -4.77 -19.10
CA GLN A 13 3.15 -3.91 -18.31
C GLN A 13 1.74 -4.52 -18.16
N ALA A 14 1.26 -5.23 -19.18
CA ALA A 14 -0.05 -5.90 -19.15
C ALA A 14 0.06 -7.38 -18.72
N ILE A 15 1.09 -8.08 -19.19
CA ILE A 15 1.25 -9.51 -18.93
C ILE A 15 1.54 -9.81 -17.45
N LEU A 16 2.41 -9.03 -16.79
CA LEU A 16 2.78 -9.28 -15.39
C LEU A 16 1.58 -9.14 -14.43
N PRO A 17 0.73 -8.09 -14.50
CA PRO A 17 -0.50 -8.03 -13.70
C PRO A 17 -1.47 -9.17 -13.98
N LEU A 18 -1.62 -9.60 -15.24
CA LEU A 18 -2.49 -10.73 -15.59
C LEU A 18 -1.98 -12.03 -14.98
N ILE A 19 -0.67 -12.29 -15.02
CA ILE A 19 -0.06 -13.43 -14.34
C ILE A 19 -0.33 -13.35 -12.82
N GLY A 20 -0.14 -12.18 -12.21
CA GLY A 20 -0.46 -11.95 -10.80
C GLY A 20 -1.92 -12.27 -10.47
N ALA A 21 -2.86 -11.81 -11.29
CA ALA A 21 -4.28 -12.09 -11.13
C ALA A 21 -4.58 -13.59 -11.25
N CYS A 22 -3.98 -14.29 -12.23
CA CYS A 22 -4.10 -15.73 -12.38
C CYS A 22 -3.59 -16.49 -11.15
N VAL A 23 -2.45 -16.08 -10.56
CA VAL A 23 -1.92 -16.68 -9.33
C VAL A 23 -2.90 -16.52 -8.17
N VAL A 24 -3.51 -15.34 -8.02
CA VAL A 24 -4.52 -15.09 -6.97
C VAL A 24 -5.77 -15.95 -7.18
N LEU A 25 -6.28 -16.04 -8.41
CA LEU A 25 -7.44 -16.86 -8.74
C LEU A 25 -7.18 -18.35 -8.52
N LEU A 26 -5.97 -18.83 -8.85
CA LEU A 26 -5.55 -20.20 -8.57
C LEU A 26 -5.46 -20.46 -7.08
N ALA A 27 -4.84 -19.56 -6.31
CA ALA A 27 -4.76 -19.68 -4.85
C ALA A 27 -6.15 -19.73 -4.21
N TRP A 28 -7.06 -18.85 -4.64
CA TRP A 28 -8.47 -18.86 -4.23
C TRP A 28 -9.16 -20.19 -4.56
N ALA A 29 -9.03 -20.68 -5.79
CA ALA A 29 -9.65 -21.93 -6.24
C ALA A 29 -9.15 -23.15 -5.45
N LEU A 30 -7.84 -23.22 -5.20
CA LEU A 30 -7.22 -24.28 -4.40
C LEU A 30 -7.65 -24.22 -2.94
N ALA A 31 -7.60 -23.04 -2.32
CA ALA A 31 -8.02 -22.85 -0.93
C ALA A 31 -9.50 -23.19 -0.73
N ARG A 32 -10.36 -22.82 -1.69
CA ARG A 32 -11.80 -23.09 -1.64
C ARG A 32 -12.15 -24.56 -1.84
N ARG A 33 -11.29 -25.37 -2.45
CA ARG A 33 -11.54 -26.82 -2.65
C ARG A 33 -10.85 -27.69 -1.60
N GLY A 34 -9.83 -27.19 -0.90
CA GLY A 34 -9.02 -27.95 0.04
C GLY A 34 -9.49 -27.91 1.50
N SER A 35 -8.60 -28.36 2.40
CA SER A 35 -8.79 -28.38 3.85
C SER A 35 -8.70 -26.99 4.52
N MET A 36 -8.32 -25.96 3.75
CA MET A 36 -8.13 -24.58 4.21
C MET A 36 -9.32 -23.67 3.87
N ARG A 37 -10.51 -24.25 3.63
CA ARG A 37 -11.75 -23.53 3.26
C ARG A 37 -12.13 -22.38 4.19
N GLN A 38 -11.82 -22.51 5.49
CA GLN A 38 -12.10 -21.49 6.50
C GLN A 38 -11.12 -20.30 6.49
N TYR A 39 -10.07 -20.34 5.66
CA TYR A 39 -9.04 -19.31 5.54
C TYR A 39 -8.92 -18.75 4.11
N VAL A 40 -9.91 -19.01 3.24
CA VAL A 40 -9.88 -18.64 1.82
C VAL A 40 -9.67 -17.15 1.61
N GLY A 41 -10.39 -16.31 2.35
CA GLY A 41 -10.29 -14.85 2.28
C GLY A 41 -8.89 -14.37 2.65
N ARG A 42 -8.34 -14.86 3.77
CA ARG A 42 -6.96 -14.55 4.19
C ARG A 42 -5.91 -15.01 3.18
N ILE A 43 -5.98 -16.26 2.72
CA ILE A 43 -5.04 -16.78 1.71
C ILE A 43 -5.12 -15.94 0.43
N THR A 44 -6.33 -15.67 -0.05
CA THR A 44 -6.54 -14.88 -1.28
C THR A 44 -5.99 -13.46 -1.12
N LEU A 45 -6.27 -12.80 0.01
CA LEU A 45 -5.77 -11.46 0.30
C LEU A 45 -4.25 -11.43 0.39
N ASP A 46 -3.65 -12.34 1.15
CA ASP A 46 -2.21 -12.34 1.36
C ASP A 46 -1.45 -12.75 0.09
N THR A 47 -1.99 -13.68 -0.71
CA THR A 47 -1.47 -13.96 -2.06
C THR A 47 -1.61 -12.75 -2.98
N ALA A 48 -2.73 -12.00 -2.92
CA ALA A 48 -2.90 -10.79 -3.72
C ALA A 48 -1.87 -9.72 -3.34
N LEU A 49 -1.64 -9.48 -2.05
CA LEU A 49 -0.63 -8.53 -1.57
C LEU A 49 0.79 -8.95 -2.02
N ALA A 50 1.12 -10.24 -1.91
CA ALA A 50 2.41 -10.76 -2.39
C ALA A 50 2.55 -10.60 -3.91
N ALA A 51 1.52 -10.97 -4.69
CA ALA A 51 1.51 -10.82 -6.14
C ALA A 51 1.64 -9.36 -6.57
N THR A 52 0.89 -8.45 -5.93
CA THR A 52 1.00 -7.00 -6.18
C THR A 52 2.40 -6.49 -5.90
N GLY A 53 3.02 -6.90 -4.78
CA GLY A 53 4.39 -6.51 -4.47
C GLY A 53 5.40 -7.03 -5.50
N LEU A 54 5.31 -8.32 -5.87
CA LEU A 54 6.19 -8.91 -6.90
C LEU A 54 6.01 -8.25 -8.27
N VAL A 55 4.77 -8.00 -8.69
CA VAL A 55 4.46 -7.31 -9.95
C VAL A 55 4.99 -5.87 -9.90
N ALA A 56 4.74 -5.12 -8.83
CA ALA A 56 5.25 -3.76 -8.67
C ALA A 56 6.78 -3.73 -8.75
N CYS A 57 7.46 -4.67 -8.09
CA CYS A 57 8.92 -4.81 -8.18
C CYS A 57 9.37 -5.12 -9.61
N ALA A 58 8.72 -6.08 -10.28
CA ALA A 58 9.05 -6.46 -11.65
C ALA A 58 8.87 -5.30 -12.64
N LEU A 59 7.81 -4.49 -12.47
CA LEU A 59 7.55 -3.33 -13.31
C LEU A 59 8.63 -2.25 -13.18
N THR A 60 9.33 -2.16 -12.04
CA THR A 60 10.45 -1.20 -11.90
C THR A 60 11.59 -1.44 -12.88
N TYR A 61 11.77 -2.66 -13.40
CA TYR A 61 12.83 -2.94 -14.39
C TYR A 61 12.54 -2.33 -15.76
N GLY A 62 11.31 -1.88 -16.01
CA GLY A 62 10.93 -1.15 -17.22
C GLY A 62 11.01 0.37 -17.05
N PHE A 63 11.46 0.87 -15.89
CA PHE A 63 11.59 2.31 -15.71
C PHE A 63 12.74 2.85 -16.55
N PRO A 64 12.59 4.05 -17.16
CA PRO A 64 13.74 4.74 -17.71
C PRO A 64 14.71 5.07 -16.56
N SER A 65 16.01 5.11 -16.85
CA SER A 65 17.04 5.53 -15.91
C SER A 65 16.87 7.02 -15.56
N MET A 66 16.00 7.28 -14.58
CA MET A 66 15.71 8.59 -14.05
C MET A 66 16.06 8.61 -12.57
N SER A 67 16.98 9.50 -12.20
CA SER A 67 17.32 9.80 -10.83
C SER A 67 16.89 11.23 -10.51
N PHE A 68 16.30 11.41 -9.33
CA PHE A 68 15.95 12.72 -8.80
C PHE A 68 16.68 12.91 -7.47
N ALA A 69 17.44 13.99 -7.35
CA ALA A 69 18.23 14.29 -6.14
C ALA A 69 19.14 13.13 -5.67
N GLY A 70 19.70 12.36 -6.61
CA GLY A 70 20.57 11.21 -6.31
C GLY A 70 19.83 9.93 -5.90
N VAL A 71 18.49 9.92 -5.97
CA VAL A 71 17.66 8.74 -5.71
C VAL A 71 17.07 8.24 -7.02
N ASP A 72 17.30 6.95 -7.32
CA ASP A 72 16.74 6.29 -8.49
C ASP A 72 15.22 6.10 -8.34
N ALA A 73 14.48 6.31 -9.43
CA ALA A 73 13.02 6.15 -9.46
C ALA A 73 12.56 4.74 -9.05
N GLU A 74 13.43 3.74 -9.21
CA GLU A 74 13.16 2.33 -8.90
C GLU A 74 13.25 2.02 -7.40
N LEU A 75 14.03 2.81 -6.63
CA LEU A 75 14.36 2.46 -5.25
C LEU A 75 13.13 2.42 -4.35
N VAL A 76 12.33 3.49 -4.37
CA VAL A 76 11.17 3.63 -3.48
C VAL A 76 10.14 2.52 -3.73
N PRO A 77 9.70 2.24 -4.98
CA PRO A 77 8.77 1.15 -5.24
C PRO A 77 9.34 -0.23 -4.85
N ARG A 78 10.65 -0.48 -5.07
CA ARG A 78 11.29 -1.75 -4.68
C ARG A 78 11.30 -1.98 -3.18
N VAL A 79 11.61 -0.96 -2.39
CA VAL A 79 11.61 -1.06 -0.91
C VAL A 79 10.20 -1.38 -0.41
N TRP A 80 9.18 -0.66 -0.91
CA TRP A 80 7.78 -0.92 -0.52
C TRP A 80 7.29 -2.28 -0.99
N ALA A 81 7.63 -2.68 -2.21
CA ALA A 81 7.31 -4.00 -2.74
C ALA A 81 7.95 -5.12 -1.90
N GLY A 82 9.23 -4.99 -1.57
CA GLY A 82 9.94 -5.96 -0.73
C GLY A 82 9.30 -6.10 0.65
N LEU A 83 8.98 -4.99 1.30
CA LEU A 83 8.28 -5.00 2.60
C LEU A 83 6.91 -5.64 2.49
N LEU A 84 6.13 -5.29 1.45
CA LEU A 84 4.80 -5.85 1.22
C LEU A 84 4.84 -7.37 1.02
N VAL A 85 5.77 -7.85 0.17
CA VAL A 85 5.97 -9.28 -0.08
C VAL A 85 6.40 -10.00 1.19
N ALA A 86 7.37 -9.46 1.94
CA ALA A 86 7.84 -10.07 3.18
C ALA A 86 6.71 -10.23 4.21
N LEU A 87 5.93 -9.16 4.43
CA LEU A 87 4.81 -9.20 5.38
C LEU A 87 3.69 -10.14 4.91
N ALA A 88 3.39 -10.16 3.61
CA ALA A 88 2.40 -11.06 3.03
C ALA A 88 2.81 -12.53 3.18
N ILE A 89 4.08 -12.86 2.93
CA ILE A 89 4.63 -14.21 3.13
C ILE A 89 4.54 -14.63 4.59
N VAL A 90 4.93 -13.75 5.53
CA VAL A 90 4.83 -14.04 6.98
C VAL A 90 3.38 -14.33 7.37
N ARG A 91 2.41 -13.60 6.82
CA ARG A 91 0.98 -13.87 7.06
C ARG A 91 0.53 -15.20 6.45
N LEU A 92 0.90 -15.50 5.20
CA LEU A 92 0.62 -16.79 4.57
C LEU A 92 1.16 -17.96 5.39
N VAL A 93 2.40 -17.87 5.86
CA VAL A 93 3.03 -18.91 6.72
C VAL A 93 2.22 -19.12 8.00
N ARG A 94 1.75 -18.03 8.65
CA ARG A 94 0.91 -18.15 9.86
C ARG A 94 -0.44 -18.81 9.59
N VAL A 95 -1.06 -18.48 8.46
CA VAL A 95 -2.32 -19.10 8.02
C VAL A 95 -2.12 -20.59 7.75
N PHE A 96 -1.08 -20.98 7.00
CA PHE A 96 -0.79 -22.39 6.73
C PHE A 96 -0.37 -23.17 7.99
N ALA A 97 0.29 -22.51 8.94
CA ALA A 97 0.57 -23.07 10.25
C ALA A 97 -0.65 -23.11 11.20
N ARG A 98 -1.84 -22.68 10.73
CA ARG A 98 -3.09 -22.61 11.53
C ARG A 98 -2.94 -21.80 12.82
N LYS A 99 -2.05 -20.81 12.82
CA LYS A 99 -1.81 -19.89 13.94
C LYS A 99 -2.67 -18.61 13.84
N ASP A 100 -3.44 -18.47 12.77
CA ASP A 100 -4.34 -17.35 12.53
C ASP A 100 -5.79 -17.78 12.79
N SER A 101 -6.67 -16.82 13.10
CA SER A 101 -8.10 -17.09 13.25
C SER A 101 -8.77 -17.33 11.88
N PRO A 102 -9.82 -18.15 11.80
CA PRO A 102 -10.63 -18.31 10.59
C PRO A 102 -11.14 -16.98 10.03
N ASP A 103 -11.55 -16.98 8.77
CA ASP A 103 -12.22 -15.84 8.15
C ASP A 103 -13.56 -15.54 8.86
N PRO A 104 -13.91 -14.26 9.04
CA PRO A 104 -15.21 -13.89 9.60
C PRO A 104 -16.35 -14.30 8.66
N GLU A 105 -17.50 -14.67 9.23
CA GLU A 105 -18.69 -15.09 8.47
C GLU A 105 -19.24 -13.99 7.54
N ALA A 106 -19.16 -12.73 7.97
CA ALA A 106 -19.61 -11.58 7.20
C ALA A 106 -18.45 -10.60 6.93
N GLY A 107 -18.28 -10.24 5.65
CA GLY A 107 -17.35 -9.20 5.24
C GLY A 107 -17.88 -7.81 5.62
N ARG A 108 -17.03 -6.99 6.26
CA ARG A 108 -17.34 -5.59 6.61
C ARG A 108 -17.12 -4.65 5.43
N LEU A 109 -17.88 -4.87 4.36
CA LEU A 109 -17.78 -4.09 3.12
C LEU A 109 -18.12 -2.61 3.34
N ASP A 110 -18.99 -2.31 4.31
CA ASP A 110 -19.28 -0.96 4.81
C ASP A 110 -18.00 -0.20 5.15
N LYS A 111 -17.11 -0.82 5.94
CA LYS A 111 -15.83 -0.23 6.33
C LYS A 111 -14.87 -0.10 5.15
N VAL A 112 -14.84 -1.09 4.26
CA VAL A 112 -13.97 -1.05 3.08
C VAL A 112 -14.36 0.13 2.19
N LEU A 113 -15.65 0.28 1.88
CA LEU A 113 -16.16 1.38 1.08
C LEU A 113 -15.93 2.74 1.75
N LEU A 114 -16.10 2.82 3.07
CA LEU A 114 -15.83 4.03 3.84
C LEU A 114 -14.33 4.41 3.80
N LEU A 115 -13.43 3.45 3.95
CA LEU A 115 -11.99 3.68 3.83
C LEU A 115 -11.60 4.11 2.41
N MET A 116 -12.22 3.54 1.37
CA MET A 116 -12.04 3.98 -0.02
C MET A 116 -12.52 5.42 -0.23
N ALA A 117 -13.68 5.78 0.31
CA ALA A 117 -14.18 7.15 0.25
C ALA A 117 -13.24 8.13 0.98
N LEU A 118 -12.71 7.75 2.14
CA LEU A 118 -11.71 8.54 2.85
C LEU A 118 -10.40 8.68 2.10
N LEU A 119 -10.00 7.65 1.35
CA LEU A 119 -8.81 7.73 0.50
C LEU A 119 -9.00 8.74 -0.62
N VAL A 120 -10.17 8.73 -1.27
CA VAL A 120 -10.52 9.75 -2.28
C VAL A 120 -10.55 11.15 -1.65
N LEU A 121 -11.17 11.29 -0.47
CA LEU A 121 -11.21 12.56 0.26
C LEU A 121 -9.80 13.05 0.64
N LYS A 122 -8.91 12.14 1.06
CA LYS A 122 -7.49 12.46 1.30
C LYS A 122 -6.84 13.00 0.04
N ILE A 123 -7.00 12.34 -1.10
CA ILE A 123 -6.40 12.77 -2.38
C ILE A 123 -6.86 14.18 -2.74
N ILE A 124 -8.17 14.46 -2.62
CA ILE A 124 -8.71 15.82 -2.83
C ILE A 124 -8.10 16.79 -1.80
N GLY A 125 -8.00 16.38 -0.53
CA GLY A 125 -7.45 17.17 0.56
C GLY A 125 -5.98 17.56 0.37
N ILE A 126 -5.16 16.74 -0.29
CA ILE A 126 -3.76 17.06 -0.60
C ILE A 126 -3.67 18.41 -1.36
N THR A 127 -4.57 18.66 -2.30
CA THR A 127 -4.60 19.91 -3.07
C THR A 127 -4.85 21.13 -2.19
N TRP A 128 -5.71 21.01 -1.18
CA TRP A 128 -6.16 22.13 -0.36
C TRP A 128 -5.28 22.38 0.85
N VAL A 129 -5.04 21.34 1.67
CA VAL A 129 -4.35 21.45 2.97
C VAL A 129 -2.95 20.83 2.97
N GLY A 130 -2.54 20.25 1.83
CA GLY A 130 -1.23 19.63 1.68
C GLY A 130 -1.18 18.17 2.14
N TYR A 131 -0.06 17.52 1.83
CA TYR A 131 0.15 16.10 2.09
C TYR A 131 0.18 15.78 3.59
N PHE A 132 0.93 16.53 4.39
CA PHE A 132 1.15 16.18 5.80
C PHE A 132 -0.14 16.23 6.62
N VAL A 133 -0.93 17.30 6.46
CA VAL A 133 -2.20 17.47 7.17
C VAL A 133 -3.21 16.42 6.71
N SER A 134 -3.38 16.24 5.39
CA SER A 134 -4.31 15.23 4.87
C SER A 134 -3.92 13.80 5.25
N ALA A 135 -2.62 13.46 5.27
CA ALA A 135 -2.14 12.17 5.69
C ALA A 135 -2.34 11.91 7.19
N GLY A 136 -2.05 12.89 8.05
CA GLY A 136 -2.28 12.78 9.49
C GLY A 136 -3.77 12.58 9.82
N LEU A 137 -4.64 13.40 9.22
CA LEU A 137 -6.09 13.26 9.37
C LEU A 137 -6.57 11.90 8.86
N PHE A 138 -6.09 11.46 7.69
CA PHE A 138 -6.44 10.16 7.14
C PHE A 138 -6.08 9.01 8.09
N VAL A 139 -4.86 8.98 8.63
CA VAL A 139 -4.43 7.94 9.57
C VAL A 139 -5.26 7.96 10.86
N PHE A 140 -5.49 9.15 11.42
CA PHE A 140 -6.28 9.31 12.64
C PHE A 140 -7.72 8.82 12.45
N VAL A 141 -8.40 9.30 11.41
CA VAL A 141 -9.80 8.95 11.12
C VAL A 141 -9.94 7.47 10.76
N CYS A 142 -9.00 6.90 9.99
CA CYS A 142 -9.00 5.47 9.72
C CYS A 142 -8.90 4.65 11.01
N GLY A 143 -7.99 5.00 11.91
CA GLY A 143 -7.86 4.32 13.20
C GLY A 143 -9.13 4.42 14.04
N PHE A 144 -9.72 5.61 14.12
CA PHE A 144 -10.98 5.83 14.83
C PHE A 144 -12.13 4.98 14.26
N LEU A 145 -12.30 4.95 12.93
CA LEU A 145 -13.34 4.16 12.26
C LEU A 145 -13.12 2.64 12.39
N LEU A 146 -11.86 2.21 12.43
CA LEU A 146 -11.53 0.81 12.65
C LEU A 146 -11.92 0.35 14.08
N GLY A 147 -12.11 1.29 15.00
CA GLY A 147 -12.66 1.04 16.34
C GLY A 147 -11.68 1.34 17.46
N TYR A 148 -10.49 1.85 17.16
CA TYR A 148 -9.56 2.30 18.19
C TYR A 148 -10.11 3.57 18.84
N ARG A 149 -10.32 3.54 20.16
CA ARG A 149 -10.95 4.66 20.91
C ARG A 149 -9.97 5.47 21.76
N ASP A 150 -8.74 5.01 21.90
CA ASP A 150 -7.68 5.72 22.61
C ASP A 150 -7.17 6.89 21.73
N LEU A 151 -7.80 8.06 21.89
CA LEU A 151 -7.49 9.25 21.10
C LEU A 151 -6.03 9.69 21.25
N PRO A 152 -5.42 9.68 22.45
CA PRO A 152 -3.98 9.96 22.60
C PRO A 152 -3.10 9.03 21.77
N ARG A 153 -3.33 7.71 21.82
CA ARG A 153 -2.56 6.75 21.00
C ARG A 153 -2.79 6.95 19.51
N LEU A 154 -4.03 7.25 19.10
CA LEU A 154 -4.33 7.57 17.70
C LEU A 154 -3.61 8.83 17.23
N ALA A 155 -3.61 9.88 18.05
CA ALA A 155 -2.89 11.12 17.75
C ALA A 155 -1.38 10.88 17.67
N LEU A 156 -0.82 10.04 18.55
CA LEU A 156 0.58 9.64 18.51
C LEU A 156 0.91 8.88 17.21
N VAL A 157 0.08 7.92 16.81
CA VAL A 157 0.29 7.17 15.55
C VAL A 157 0.18 8.08 14.33
N ALA A 158 -0.82 8.96 14.29
CA ALA A 158 -1.00 9.91 13.20
C ALA A 158 0.14 10.93 13.12
N GLY A 159 0.54 11.49 14.27
CA GLY A 159 1.68 12.40 14.37
C GLY A 159 3.00 11.70 14.02
N GLY A 160 3.18 10.46 14.49
CA GLY A 160 4.32 9.61 14.14
C GLY A 160 4.40 9.33 12.64
N TRP A 161 3.27 9.06 11.99
CA TRP A 161 3.20 8.89 10.53
C TRP A 161 3.60 10.17 9.77
N VAL A 162 3.12 11.32 10.22
CA VAL A 162 3.48 12.62 9.64
C VAL A 162 4.97 12.90 9.83
N ALA A 163 5.51 12.70 11.04
CA ALA A 163 6.92 12.90 11.34
C ALA A 163 7.82 11.95 10.54
N PHE A 164 7.45 10.67 10.45
CA PHE A 164 8.12 9.68 9.61
C PHE A 164 8.13 10.11 8.15
N SER A 165 6.97 10.52 7.62
CA SER A 165 6.85 10.94 6.23
C SER A 165 7.68 12.19 5.95
N TYR A 166 7.71 13.16 6.87
CA TYR A 166 8.56 14.34 6.74
C TYR A 166 10.04 13.95 6.73
N PHE A 167 10.47 13.11 7.67
CA PHE A 167 11.86 12.67 7.72
C PHE A 167 12.26 11.91 6.44
N VAL A 168 11.48 10.93 6.00
CA VAL A 168 11.81 10.13 4.83
C VAL A 168 11.73 10.95 3.55
N PHE A 169 10.60 11.59 3.26
CA PHE A 169 10.42 12.25 1.96
C PHE A 169 11.15 13.58 1.88
N TYR A 170 11.05 14.43 2.91
CA TYR A 170 11.62 15.76 2.85
C TYR A 170 13.12 15.77 3.22
N ARG A 171 13.54 15.02 4.25
CA ARG A 171 14.94 15.07 4.73
C ARG A 171 15.84 14.03 4.08
N LEU A 172 15.37 12.80 3.91
CA LEU A 172 16.19 11.71 3.38
C LEU A 172 16.17 11.67 1.85
N LEU A 173 14.98 11.77 1.25
CA LEU A 173 14.80 11.64 -0.20
C LEU A 173 14.77 12.99 -0.94
N SER A 174 14.73 14.12 -0.22
CA SER A 174 14.66 15.48 -0.78
C SER A 174 13.51 15.67 -1.80
N VAL A 175 12.40 14.95 -1.60
CA VAL A 175 11.21 15.03 -2.44
C VAL A 175 10.25 16.09 -1.88
N PRO A 176 9.98 17.19 -2.61
CA PRO A 176 9.03 18.19 -2.16
C PRO A 176 7.61 17.63 -2.23
N LEU A 177 6.92 17.63 -1.09
CA LEU A 177 5.52 17.22 -1.00
C LEU A 177 4.59 18.44 -1.09
N PRO A 178 3.39 18.31 -1.69
CA PRO A 178 2.45 19.41 -1.79
C PRO A 178 2.10 20.00 -0.43
N THR A 179 2.27 21.30 -0.26
CA THR A 179 1.93 22.03 0.97
C THR A 179 0.47 22.49 1.01
N GLY A 180 -0.21 22.46 -0.13
CA GLY A 180 -1.62 22.85 -0.26
C GLY A 180 -1.82 24.35 -0.49
N ILE A 181 -2.89 24.69 -1.22
CA ILE A 181 -3.20 26.08 -1.59
C ILE A 181 -3.52 26.94 -0.34
N LEU A 182 -4.29 26.39 0.60
CA LEU A 182 -4.73 27.13 1.79
C LEU A 182 -3.58 27.41 2.75
N LEU A 183 -2.73 26.41 2.99
CA LEU A 183 -1.59 26.56 3.89
C LEU A 183 -0.57 27.55 3.31
N ALA A 184 -0.33 27.48 2.00
CA ALA A 184 0.53 28.43 1.30
C ALA A 184 -0.01 29.87 1.34
N ALA A 185 -1.33 30.05 1.29
CA ALA A 185 -1.94 31.38 1.38
C ALA A 185 -1.85 31.98 2.79
N VAL A 186 -1.94 31.15 3.84
CA VAL A 186 -1.82 31.59 5.24
C VAL A 186 -0.36 31.90 5.62
N LEU A 187 0.61 31.10 5.17
CA LEU A 187 2.04 31.28 5.46
C LEU A 187 2.72 32.42 4.68
N ARG A 188 2.07 32.96 3.64
CA ARG A 188 2.56 34.11 2.85
C ARG A 188 2.07 35.47 3.38
N ARG A 189 1.28 35.49 4.44
CA ARG A 189 0.93 36.71 5.21
C ARG A 189 1.83 36.81 6.42
#